data_AF-A0A8S8XZZ7-F1
#
_entry.id   AF-A0A8S8XZZ7-F1
#
_cell.length_a   1.000
_cell.length_b   1.000
_cell.length_c   1.000
_cell.angle_alpha   90.00
_cell.angle_beta   90.00
_cell.angle_gamma   90.00
#
_symmetry.space_group_name_H-M   'P 1'
#
loop_
_entity.id
_entity.type
_entity.pdbx_description
1 polymer ?
#
loop_
_entity_poly.entity_id
_entity_poly.type
_entity_poly.pdbx_seq_one_letter_code
_entity_poly.pdbx_strand_id
1 'polypeptide(L)' 'MLCRTIPNTASMLYSNNVTNFVTVLVNEGKLGINQDEEVLTGDEGGISAGYGGILISMDGKIHENHTKLMEVMK' A
#
# COMPACT_ATOMS: atom_id res chain seq x y z
N MET A 1 -24.11 4.22 -5.77
CA MET A 1 -24.08 3.13 -6.77
C MET A 1 -22.86 2.26 -6.43
N LEU A 2 -23.04 0.96 -6.17
CA LEU A 2 -21.96 0.08 -5.67
C LEU A 2 -21.14 -0.47 -6.85
N CYS A 3 -19.84 -0.74 -6.68
CA CYS A 3 -18.96 -1.29 -7.72
C CYS A 3 -19.53 -2.54 -8.44
N ARG A 4 -20.33 -3.33 -7.71
CA ARG A 4 -20.99 -4.54 -8.23
C ARG A 4 -22.06 -4.28 -9.29
N THR A 5 -22.58 -3.05 -9.41
CA THR A 5 -23.59 -2.69 -10.42
C THR A 5 -22.96 -2.32 -11.77
N ILE A 6 -21.63 -2.13 -11.82
CA ILE A 6 -20.83 -1.88 -13.02
C ILE A 6 -19.58 -2.79 -12.99
N PRO A 7 -19.77 -4.12 -12.93
CA PRO A 7 -18.71 -5.07 -12.59
C PRO A 7 -17.57 -5.05 -13.61
N ASN A 8 -17.85 -4.89 -14.90
CA ASN A 8 -16.81 -4.85 -15.93
C ASN A 8 -15.89 -3.63 -15.76
N THR A 9 -16.46 -2.44 -15.56
CA THR A 9 -15.68 -1.22 -15.32
C THR A 9 -14.91 -1.30 -14.02
N ALA A 10 -15.53 -1.80 -12.94
CA ALA A 10 -14.85 -1.97 -11.66
C ALA A 10 -13.67 -2.95 -11.76
N SER A 11 -13.85 -4.09 -12.44
CA SER A 11 -12.77 -5.07 -12.66
C SER A 11 -11.63 -4.48 -13.48
N MET A 12 -11.93 -3.72 -14.54
CA MET A 12 -10.90 -3.07 -15.35
C MET A 12 -10.10 -2.05 -14.54
N LEU A 13 -10.76 -1.18 -13.77
CA LEU A 13 -10.09 -0.19 -12.93
C LEU A 13 -9.28 -0.85 -11.80
N TYR A 14 -9.81 -1.91 -11.19
CA TYR A 14 -9.07 -2.68 -10.19
C TYR A 14 -7.83 -3.35 -10.79
N SER A 15 -7.95 -3.94 -11.98
CA SER A 15 -6.80 -4.51 -12.70
C SER A 15 -5.73 -3.45 -12.99
N ASN A 16 -6.13 -2.24 -13.39
CA ASN A 16 -5.18 -1.14 -13.62
C ASN A 16 -4.46 -0.76 -12.32
N ASN A 17 -5.18 -0.68 -11.20
CA ASN A 17 -4.59 -0.37 -9.90
C ASN A 17 -3.58 -1.44 -9.45
N VAL A 18 -3.91 -2.73 -9.62
CA VAL A 18 -3.00 -3.84 -9.27
C VAL A 18 -1.76 -3.82 -10.17
N THR A 19 -1.92 -3.63 -11.48
CA THR A 19 -0.78 -3.51 -12.41
C THR A 19 0.15 -2.37 -12.01
N ASN A 20 -0.40 -1.18 -11.75
CA ASN A 20 0.39 -0.03 -11.31
C ASN A 20 1.09 -0.33 -9.97
N PHE A 21 0.40 -0.93 -9.01
CA PHE A 21 1.01 -1.31 -7.73
C PHE A 21 2.20 -2.28 -7.90
N VAL A 22 2.08 -3.28 -8.77
CA VAL A 22 3.19 -4.21 -9.05
C VAL A 22 4.39 -3.48 -9.63
N THR A 23 4.20 -2.42 -10.44
CA THR A 23 5.34 -1.62 -10.95
C THR A 23 6.13 -0.92 -9.84
N VAL A 24 5.48 -0.53 -8.75
CA VAL A 24 6.14 0.06 -7.56
C VAL A 24 6.93 -1.00 -6.77
N LEU A 25 6.55 -2.27 -6.88
CA LEU A 25 7.25 -3.41 -6.26
C LEU A 25 8.38 -4.01 -7.12
N VAL A 26 8.65 -3.47 -8.31
CA VAL A 26 9.71 -3.99 -9.17
C VAL A 26 10.91 -3.06 -9.09
N ASN A 27 12.03 -3.58 -8.61
CA ASN A 27 13.31 -2.89 -8.61
C ASN A 27 14.29 -3.66 -9.50
N GLU A 28 14.86 -2.99 -10.51
CA GLU A 28 15.80 -3.58 -11.48
C GLU A 28 15.32 -4.89 -12.14
N GLY A 29 14.02 -4.98 -12.43
CA GLY A 29 13.43 -6.18 -13.05
C GLY A 29 13.29 -7.38 -12.12
N LYS A 30 13.55 -7.21 -10.82
CA LYS A 30 13.28 -8.20 -9.77
C LYS A 30 12.10 -7.72 -8.91
N LEU A 31 11.28 -8.66 -8.47
CA LEU A 31 10.26 -8.36 -7.48
C LEU A 31 10.96 -8.13 -6.13
N GLY A 32 10.80 -6.93 -5.59
CA GLY A 32 11.40 -6.52 -4.32
C GLY A 32 10.64 -5.35 -3.72
N ILE A 33 10.39 -5.39 -2.41
CA ILE A 33 9.66 -4.31 -1.73
C ILE A 33 10.58 -3.08 -1.68
N ASN A 34 10.28 -2.08 -2.51
CA ASN A 34 11.02 -0.82 -2.53
C ASN A 34 10.56 0.10 -1.38
N GLN A 35 11.19 -0.01 -0.22
CA GLN A 35 10.81 0.78 0.96
C GLN A 35 11.09 2.30 0.82
N ASP A 36 11.79 2.72 -0.25
CA ASP A 36 11.98 4.15 -0.54
C ASP A 36 10.72 4.79 -1.16
N GLU A 37 9.75 3.99 -1.61
CA GLU A 37 8.50 4.47 -2.19
C GLU A 37 7.50 4.84 -1.10
N GLU A 38 7.21 6.14 -0.97
CA GLU A 38 6.29 6.69 0.04
C GLU A 38 4.87 6.10 -0.05
N VAL A 39 4.43 5.66 -1.23
CA VAL A 39 3.14 4.98 -1.37
C VAL A 39 3.10 3.62 -0.63
N LEU A 40 4.27 2.99 -0.43
CA LEU A 40 4.40 1.75 0.32
C LEU A 40 4.59 2.01 1.82
N THR A 41 5.47 2.93 2.20
CA THR A 41 5.84 3.14 3.61
C THR A 41 5.00 4.22 4.31
N GLY A 42 4.41 5.14 3.54
CA GLY A 42 3.67 6.29 4.04
C GLY A 42 4.57 7.48 4.34
N ASP A 43 3.98 8.67 4.34
CA ASP A 43 4.65 9.93 4.67
C ASP A 43 5.10 9.94 6.14
N GLU A 44 6.40 10.09 6.38
CA GLU A 44 6.98 10.15 7.74
C GLU A 44 6.82 11.51 8.42
N GLY A 45 6.35 12.55 7.72
CA GLY A 45 6.36 13.93 8.25
C GLY A 45 5.15 14.81 7.94
N GLY A 46 4.26 14.43 7.01
CA GLY A 46 3.09 15.23 6.67
C GLY A 46 1.81 14.84 7.41
N ILE A 47 0.67 15.29 6.88
CA ILE A 47 -0.64 15.20 7.54
C ILE A 47 -1.05 13.74 7.81
N SER A 48 -0.56 12.82 6.98
CA SER A 48 -0.84 11.38 7.06
C SER A 48 0.17 10.61 7.94
N ALA A 49 1.10 11.29 8.60
CA ALA A 49 2.11 10.63 9.42
C ALA A 49 1.51 9.71 10.48
N GLY A 50 2.13 8.54 10.63
CA GLY A 50 1.70 7.49 11.56
C GLY A 50 0.57 6.58 11.06
N TYR A 51 -0.06 6.87 9.91
CA TYR A 51 -0.99 5.94 9.27
C TYR A 51 -0.31 4.89 8.40
N GLY A 52 0.98 5.07 8.07
CA GLY A 52 1.75 4.23 7.16
C GLY A 52 1.21 4.22 5.73
N GLY A 53 1.80 3.39 4.87
CA GLY A 53 1.41 3.23 3.47
C GLY A 53 0.70 1.90 3.20
N ILE A 54 0.87 1.37 2.00
CA ILE A 54 0.28 0.07 1.61
C ILE A 54 0.99 -1.11 2.32
N LEU A 55 2.27 -0.97 2.69
CA LEU A 55 3.06 -2.01 3.34
C LEU A 55 2.73 -2.10 4.84
N ILE A 56 1.73 -2.90 5.17
CA ILE A 56 1.28 -3.07 6.57
C ILE A 56 2.29 -3.85 7.42
N SER A 57 2.82 -4.96 6.88
CA SER A 57 3.73 -5.83 7.62
C SER A 57 4.72 -6.56 6.71
N MET A 58 5.92 -6.79 7.22
CA MET A 58 6.97 -7.58 6.59
C MET A 58 7.69 -8.42 7.65
N ASP A 59 8.06 -9.65 7.33
CA ASP A 59 8.78 -10.57 8.23
C ASP A 59 8.12 -10.74 9.61
N GLY A 60 6.78 -10.77 9.63
CA GLY A 60 5.98 -10.94 10.85
C GLY A 60 5.91 -9.71 11.74
N LYS A 61 6.39 -8.54 11.29
CA LYS A 61 6.34 -7.27 12.02
C LYS A 61 5.54 -6.24 11.25
N ILE A 62 4.76 -5.42 11.97
CA ILE A 62 4.10 -4.24 11.41
C ILE A 62 5.18 -3.21 11.03
N HIS A 63 5.03 -2.56 9.88
CA HIS A 63 5.97 -1.53 9.44
C HIS A 63 5.98 -0.35 10.42
N GLU A 64 7.16 0.24 10.69
CA GLU A 64 7.34 1.22 11.76
C GLU A 64 6.49 2.49 11.59
N ASN A 65 6.18 2.86 10.35
CA ASN A 65 5.35 4.02 10.02
C ASN A 65 3.85 3.85 10.33
N HIS A 66 3.39 2.63 10.65
CA HIS A 66 2.02 2.36 11.10
C HIS A 66 1.82 2.60 12.61
N THR A 67 2.31 3.72 13.15
CA THR A 67 2.28 4.00 14.61
C THR A 67 0.88 4.03 15.20
N LYS A 68 -0.11 4.55 14.47
CA LYS A 68 -1.52 4.57 14.91
C LYS A 68 -2.16 3.19 14.92
N LEU A 69 -1.82 2.34 13.95
CA LEU A 69 -2.27 0.94 13.96
C LEU A 69 -1.68 0.19 15.16
N MET A 70 -0.38 0.38 15.42
CA MET A 70 0.31 -0.22 16.56
C MET A 70 -0.24 0.26 17.90
N GLU A 71 -0.76 1.49 18.00
CA GLU A 71 -1.41 2.01 19.21
C GLU A 71 -2.73 1.29 19.51
N VAL A 72 -3.55 1.03 18.48
CA VAL A 72 -4.86 0.38 18.64
C VAL A 72 -4.73 -1.13 18.93
N MET A 73 -3.61 -1.74 18.57
CA MET A 73 -3.36 -3.18 18.80
C MET A 73 -2.81 -3.50 20.20
N LYS A 74 -2.55 -2.49 21.04
CA LYS A 74 -2.16 -2.65 22.45
C LYS A 74 -3.38 -2.85 23.34
#